data_AF-A0A962IHR4-F1
#
_entry.id   AF-A0A962IHR4-F1
#
_cell.length_a   1.000
_cell.length_b   1.000
_cell.length_c   1.000
_cell.angle_alpha   90.00
_cell.angle_beta   90.00
_cell.angle_gamma   90.00
#
_symmetry.space_group_name_H-M   'P 1'
#
loop_
_entity.id
_entity.type
_entity.pdbx_description
1 polymer ?
#
loop_
_entity_poly.entity_id
_entity_poly.type
_entity_poly.pdbx_seq_one_letter_code
_entity_poly.pdbx_strand_id
1 'polypeptide(L)'
;MSESPDKTALAFTGERFTPECVREIWYEHWHRYAFASRLATGKRVLDAACGEGYGSAMLAGTADSVLGVDIDPVAIEHARGRYGQQPNLSYVAADVTALDLPAASFDLIVSFETLE
;
A
#
# COMPACT_ATOMS: atom_id res chain seq x y z
N MET A 1 23.08 -39.01 7.72
CA MET A 1 23.94 -39.01 6.52
C MET A 1 23.06 -39.47 5.36
N SER A 2 22.74 -38.69 4.34
CA SER A 2 23.25 -37.40 3.86
C SER A 2 22.10 -36.64 3.18
N GLU A 3 21.95 -35.35 3.46
CA GLU A 3 21.19 -34.45 2.59
C GLU A 3 21.93 -34.28 1.26
N SER A 4 21.24 -34.51 0.16
CA SER A 4 21.65 -34.07 -1.17
C SER A 4 20.99 -32.71 -1.43
N PRO A 5 21.75 -31.65 -1.76
CA PRO A 5 21.17 -30.34 -2.05
C PRO A 5 20.38 -30.42 -3.36
N ASP A 6 19.14 -29.95 -3.33
CA ASP A 6 18.30 -29.78 -4.52
C ASP A 6 18.97 -28.75 -5.44
N LYS A 7 19.46 -29.22 -6.59
CA LYS A 7 20.26 -28.46 -7.57
C LYS A 7 19.41 -27.49 -8.42
N THR A 8 18.27 -27.05 -7.91
CA THR A 8 17.27 -26.29 -8.67
C THR A 8 16.94 -24.92 -8.09
N ALA A 9 17.68 -24.47 -7.06
CA ALA A 9 17.49 -23.13 -6.48
C ALA A 9 18.19 -22.06 -7.34
N LEU A 10 17.40 -21.15 -7.91
CA LEU A 10 17.90 -19.95 -8.60
C LEU A 10 18.52 -18.98 -7.57
N ALA A 11 19.62 -18.32 -7.95
CA ALA A 11 20.32 -17.38 -7.07
C ALA A 11 19.50 -16.10 -6.83
N PHE A 12 19.30 -15.74 -5.56
CA PHE A 12 18.62 -14.53 -5.10
C PHE A 12 19.46 -13.28 -5.39
N THR A 13 18.89 -12.30 -6.10
CA THR A 13 19.59 -11.08 -6.51
C THR A 13 19.14 -9.82 -5.76
N GLY A 14 18.25 -9.93 -4.77
CA GLY A 14 17.77 -8.77 -3.99
C GLY A 14 16.72 -7.90 -4.70
N GLU A 15 16.67 -7.91 -6.03
CA GLU A 15 15.59 -7.26 -6.81
C GLU A 15 14.33 -8.12 -6.96
N ARG A 16 14.40 -9.38 -6.52
CA ARG A 16 13.30 -10.34 -6.59
C ARG A 16 13.27 -11.21 -5.35
N PHE A 17 12.10 -11.23 -4.72
CA PHE A 17 11.69 -12.21 -3.72
C PHE A 17 11.90 -13.66 -4.21
N THR A 18 12.54 -14.52 -3.40
CA THR A 18 12.71 -15.96 -3.69
C THR A 18 11.87 -16.84 -2.78
N PRO A 19 11.28 -17.93 -3.30
CA PRO A 19 10.26 -18.59 -2.53
C PRO A 19 10.42 -20.12 -2.48
N GLU A 20 10.61 -20.70 -1.30
CA GLU A 20 9.87 -21.92 -0.92
C GLU A 20 8.37 -21.53 -0.71
N CYS A 21 7.80 -21.02 -1.82
CA CYS A 21 6.73 -20.03 -1.97
C CYS A 21 5.43 -20.32 -1.23
N VAL A 22 5.13 -19.57 -0.16
CA VAL A 22 3.84 -18.88 0.02
C VAL A 22 3.99 -17.76 1.09
N ARG A 23 3.51 -16.53 0.79
CA ARG A 23 2.98 -15.50 1.74
C ARG A 23 3.85 -14.35 2.32
N GLU A 24 5.15 -14.16 2.06
CA GLU A 24 5.92 -13.13 2.81
C GLU A 24 5.70 -11.66 2.41
N ILE A 25 5.60 -11.32 1.12
CA ILE A 25 5.40 -9.92 0.67
C ILE A 25 4.11 -9.33 1.26
N TRP A 26 3.06 -10.14 1.38
CA TRP A 26 1.79 -9.73 1.98
C TRP A 26 1.95 -9.31 3.44
N TYR A 27 2.77 -10.02 4.22
CA TYR A 27 3.00 -9.69 5.62
C TYR A 27 3.69 -8.34 5.76
N GLU A 28 4.78 -8.09 5.04
CA GLU A 28 5.52 -6.82 5.15
C GLU A 28 4.65 -5.61 4.79
N HIS A 29 3.88 -5.76 3.71
CA HIS A 29 2.92 -4.77 3.25
C HIS A 29 1.81 -4.54 4.28
N TRP A 30 1.23 -5.61 4.82
CA TRP A 30 0.22 -5.51 5.88
C TRP A 30 0.76 -4.95 7.19
N HIS A 31 2.00 -5.25 7.56
CA HIS A 31 2.59 -4.80 8.82
C HIS A 31 2.81 -3.29 8.82
N ARG A 32 3.26 -2.71 7.70
CA ARG A 32 3.44 -1.26 7.55
C ARG A 32 2.11 -0.52 7.68
N TYR A 33 1.09 -0.97 6.95
CA TYR A 33 -0.25 -0.38 7.05
C TYR A 33 -0.88 -0.63 8.42
N ALA A 34 -0.71 -1.81 9.03
CA ALA A 34 -1.25 -2.10 10.36
C ALA A 34 -0.58 -1.24 11.46
N PHE A 35 0.71 -0.96 11.32
CA PHE A 35 1.40 0.00 12.17
C PHE A 35 0.85 1.42 11.95
N ALA A 36 0.73 1.85 10.69
CA ALA A 36 0.23 3.17 10.33
C ALA A 36 -1.24 3.38 10.75
N SER A 37 -2.10 2.36 10.72
CA SER A 37 -3.50 2.46 11.16
C SER A 37 -3.61 2.94 12.61
N ARG A 38 -2.65 2.60 13.48
CA ARG A 38 -2.64 3.10 14.87
C ARG A 38 -2.47 4.63 14.92
N LEU A 39 -1.69 5.18 13.99
CA LEU A 39 -1.45 6.61 13.86
C LEU A 39 -2.58 7.33 13.12
N ALA A 40 -3.35 6.59 12.32
CA ALA A 40 -4.44 7.09 11.50
C ALA A 40 -5.73 7.38 12.29
N THR A 41 -5.88 6.85 13.52
CA THR A 41 -7.09 6.98 14.34
C THR A 41 -7.62 8.42 14.38
N GLY A 42 -8.82 8.64 13.82
CA GLY A 42 -9.50 9.94 13.81
C GLY A 42 -8.83 11.03 12.96
N LYS A 43 -7.95 10.66 12.04
CA LYS A 43 -7.20 11.59 11.17
C LYS A 43 -7.72 11.60 9.74
N ARG A 44 -7.51 12.70 9.03
CA ARG A 44 -7.60 12.78 7.57
C ARG A 44 -6.26 12.33 6.97
N VAL A 45 -6.26 11.25 6.20
CA VAL A 45 -5.04 10.57 5.75
C VAL A 45 -4.88 10.67 4.23
N LEU A 46 -3.68 10.99 3.78
CA LEU A 46 -3.24 10.80 2.41
C LEU A 46 -2.34 9.56 2.32
N ASP A 47 -2.71 8.63 1.46
CA ASP A 47 -1.90 7.47 1.09
C ASP A 47 -1.32 7.70 -0.31
N ALA A 48 -0.07 8.15 -0.38
CA ALA A 48 0.61 8.56 -1.59
C ALA A 48 1.39 7.38 -2.21
N ALA A 49 1.08 7.07 -3.48
CA ALA A 49 1.44 5.83 -4.18
C ALA A 49 0.74 4.60 -3.55
N CYS A 50 -0.60 4.66 -3.49
CA CYS A 50 -1.41 3.65 -2.80
C CYS A 50 -1.53 2.31 -3.54
N GLY A 51 -1.07 2.22 -4.79
CA GLY A 51 -1.20 1.06 -5.65
C GLY A 51 -2.65 0.58 -5.78
N GLU A 52 -2.88 -0.71 -5.57
CA GLU A 52 -4.23 -1.32 -5.67
C GLU A 52 -5.16 -1.02 -4.49
N GLY A 53 -4.71 -0.28 -3.47
CA GLY A 53 -5.58 0.31 -2.44
C GLY A 53 -5.87 -0.52 -1.18
N TYR A 54 -5.35 -1.75 -1.02
CA TYR A 54 -5.60 -2.54 0.21
C TYR A 54 -5.12 -1.81 1.47
N GLY A 55 -4.02 -1.06 1.37
CA GLY A 55 -3.45 -0.29 2.46
C GLY A 55 -4.34 0.89 2.86
N SER A 56 -4.78 1.68 1.89
CA SER A 56 -5.75 2.76 2.10
C SER A 56 -7.05 2.24 2.73
N ALA A 57 -7.53 1.07 2.29
CA ALA A 57 -8.68 0.40 2.88
C ALA A 57 -8.45 -0.02 4.34
N MET A 58 -7.25 -0.46 4.69
CA MET A 58 -6.88 -0.78 6.07
C MET A 58 -6.81 0.47 6.96
N LEU A 59 -6.28 1.57 6.44
CA LEU A 59 -6.22 2.86 7.15
C LEU A 59 -7.63 3.41 7.42
N ALA A 60 -8.55 3.28 6.45
CA ALA A 60 -9.92 3.75 6.53
C ALA A 60 -10.72 3.10 7.68
N GLY A 61 -10.31 1.92 8.16
CA GLY A 61 -10.93 1.28 9.33
C GLY A 61 -10.74 2.03 10.65
N THR A 62 -9.84 3.01 10.71
CA THR A 62 -9.56 3.82 11.93
C THR A 62 -9.51 5.33 11.66
N ALA A 63 -9.21 5.73 10.43
CA ALA A 63 -9.17 7.11 9.99
C ALA A 63 -10.54 7.78 9.96
N ASP A 64 -10.55 9.11 10.09
CA ASP A 64 -11.74 9.92 9.79
C ASP A 64 -12.03 9.90 8.28
N SER A 65 -10.99 10.05 7.46
CA SER A 65 -11.07 9.88 6.01
C SER A 65 -9.72 9.49 5.40
N VAL A 66 -9.75 8.80 4.26
CA VAL A 66 -8.56 8.41 3.50
C VAL A 66 -8.73 8.78 2.03
N LEU A 67 -7.72 9.44 1.49
CA LEU A 67 -7.52 9.61 0.05
C LEU A 67 -6.31 8.77 -0.38
N GLY A 68 -6.54 7.73 -1.18
CA GLY A 68 -5.49 6.99 -1.87
C GLY A 68 -5.18 7.65 -3.22
N VAL A 69 -3.89 7.88 -3.50
CA VAL A 69 -3.44 8.44 -4.77
C VAL A 69 -2.38 7.55 -5.38
N ASP A 70 -2.51 7.26 -6.67
CA ASP A 70 -1.51 6.56 -7.46
C ASP A 70 -1.45 7.12 -8.89
N ILE A 71 -0.31 7.02 -9.55
CA ILE A 71 -0.16 7.49 -10.94
C ILE A 71 -0.83 6.55 -11.93
N ASP A 72 -1.01 5.27 -11.59
CA ASP A 72 -1.62 4.27 -12.47
C ASP A 72 -3.16 4.31 -12.40
N PRO A 73 -3.86 4.78 -13.45
CA PRO A 73 -5.32 4.79 -13.48
C PRO A 73 -5.95 3.39 -13.41
N VAL A 74 -5.26 2.34 -13.86
CA VAL A 74 -5.77 0.96 -13.82
C VAL A 74 -5.79 0.45 -12.38
N ALA A 75 -4.72 0.70 -11.62
CA ALA A 75 -4.66 0.37 -10.19
C ALA A 75 -5.78 1.08 -9.40
N ILE A 76 -6.02 2.36 -9.72
CA ILE A 76 -7.08 3.16 -9.09
C ILE A 76 -8.49 2.66 -9.44
N GLU A 77 -8.74 2.27 -10.69
CA GLU A 77 -10.03 1.68 -11.06
C GLU A 77 -10.28 0.35 -10.32
N HIS A 78 -9.26 -0.49 -10.22
CA HIS A 78 -9.31 -1.71 -9.41
C HIS A 78 -9.60 -1.40 -7.92
N ALA A 79 -8.88 -0.43 -7.33
CA ALA A 79 -9.06 -0.03 -5.94
C ALA A 79 -10.49 0.47 -5.65
N ARG A 80 -11.05 1.30 -6.53
CA ARG A 80 -12.44 1.78 -6.44
C ARG A 80 -13.44 0.63 -6.51
N GLY A 81 -13.28 -0.27 -7.48
CA GLY A 81 -14.17 -1.43 -7.64
C GLY A 81 -14.14 -2.37 -6.44
N ARG A 82 -12.96 -2.56 -5.83
CA ARG A 82 -12.75 -3.51 -4.74
C ARG A 82 -13.07 -2.94 -3.35
N TYR A 83 -12.72 -1.68 -3.09
CA TYR A 83 -12.77 -1.09 -1.75
C TYR A 83 -13.67 0.16 -1.64
N GLY A 84 -14.17 0.71 -2.75
CA GLY A 84 -14.90 1.98 -2.80
C GLY A 84 -16.29 2.00 -2.15
N GLN A 85 -16.73 0.90 -1.54
CA GLN A 85 -17.97 0.87 -0.76
C GLN A 85 -17.81 1.48 0.64
N GLN A 86 -16.57 1.72 1.08
CA GLN A 86 -16.30 2.38 2.36
C GLN A 86 -16.60 3.89 2.26
N PRO A 87 -17.46 4.45 3.12
CA PRO A 87 -17.95 5.82 2.97
C PRO A 87 -16.88 6.90 3.19
N ASN A 88 -15.79 6.55 3.88
CA ASN A 88 -14.70 7.47 4.24
C ASN A 88 -13.42 7.22 3.43
N LEU A 89 -13.51 6.48 2.32
CA LEU A 89 -12.37 6.12 1.48
C LEU A 89 -12.60 6.55 0.04
N SER A 90 -11.63 7.25 -0.53
CA SER A 90 -11.65 7.68 -1.93
C SER A 90 -10.31 7.41 -2.60
N TYR A 91 -10.32 7.31 -3.92
CA TYR A 91 -9.13 7.06 -4.73
C TYR A 91 -9.06 8.01 -5.91
N VAL A 92 -7.87 8.52 -6.22
CA VAL A 92 -7.61 9.43 -7.35
C VAL A 92 -6.37 8.99 -8.11
N ALA A 93 -6.46 9.00 -9.44
CA ALA A 93 -5.30 8.80 -10.31
C ALA A 93 -4.60 10.15 -10.51
N ALA A 94 -3.40 10.32 -9.97
CA ALA A 94 -2.63 11.57 -10.06
C ALA A 94 -1.14 11.34 -9.75
N ASP A 95 -0.30 12.25 -10.23
CA ASP A 95 1.11 12.32 -9.85
C ASP A 95 1.25 12.94 -8.45
N VAL A 96 1.78 12.16 -7.50
CA VAL A 96 1.97 12.59 -6.11
C VAL A 96 2.96 13.75 -5.96
N THR A 97 3.82 14.00 -6.96
CA THR A 97 4.76 15.13 -6.98
C THR A 97 4.12 16.45 -7.39
N ALA A 98 2.90 16.40 -7.93
CA ALA A 98 2.19 17.56 -8.49
C ALA A 98 0.72 17.63 -8.03
N LEU A 99 0.45 17.28 -6.77
CA LEU A 99 -0.90 17.31 -6.21
C LEU A 99 -1.41 18.74 -5.96
N ASP A 100 -2.54 19.07 -6.58
CA ASP A 100 -3.30 20.29 -6.31
C ASP A 100 -4.32 20.05 -5.19
N LEU A 101 -3.82 19.87 -3.96
CA LEU A 101 -4.62 19.65 -2.77
C LEU A 101 -4.53 20.87 -1.83
N PRO A 102 -5.61 21.23 -1.11
CA PRO A 102 -5.57 22.36 -0.20
C PRO A 102 -4.49 22.19 0.87
N ALA A 103 -3.80 23.27 1.24
CA ALA A 103 -2.81 23.23 2.31
C ALA A 103 -3.46 22.78 3.65
N ALA A 104 -2.71 22.03 4.47
CA ALA A 104 -3.16 21.52 5.78
C ALA A 104 -4.47 20.70 5.75
N SER A 105 -4.76 20.05 4.62
CA SER A 105 -5.95 19.19 4.43
C SER A 105 -5.81 17.78 5.01
N PHE A 106 -4.60 17.35 5.37
CA PHE A 106 -4.32 16.03 5.94
C PHE A 106 -3.55 16.15 7.26
N ASP A 107 -3.84 15.24 8.18
CA ASP A 107 -3.22 15.16 9.51
C ASP A 107 -2.17 14.03 9.58
N LEU A 108 -2.14 13.16 8.56
CA LEU A 108 -1.16 12.10 8.35
C LEU A 108 -0.97 11.86 6.85
N ILE A 109 0.28 11.69 6.43
CA ILE A 109 0.65 11.28 5.08
C ILE A 109 1.50 10.02 5.19
N VAL A 110 1.16 8.98 4.43
CA VAL A 110 1.96 7.76 4.28
C VAL A 110 2.36 7.58 2.82
N SER A 111 3.49 6.95 2.59
CA SER A 111 4.02 6.61 1.27
C SER A 111 5.00 5.46 1.47
N PHE A 112 4.69 4.31 0.88
CA PHE A 112 5.48 3.08 1.03
C PHE A 112 5.95 2.61 -0.34
N GLU A 113 7.21 2.15 -0.42
CA GLU A 113 7.83 1.59 -1.65
C GLU A 113 7.80 2.55 -2.87
N THR A 114 7.93 3.86 -2.63
CA THR A 114 7.77 4.91 -3.67
C THR A 114 9.10 5.49 -4.19
N LEU A 115 10.24 5.21 -3.53
CA LEU A 115 11.58 5.66 -3.92
C LEU A 115 12.53 4.47 -4.01
N GLU A 116 13.12 4.26 -5.20
CA GLU A 116 14.19 3.29 -5.48
C GLU A 116 15.53 4.01 -5.70
#